data_AF-Q11KV5-F1
#
_entry.id   AF-Q11KV5-F1
#
_cell.length_a   1.000
_cell.length_b   1.000
_cell.length_c   1.000
_cell.angle_alpha   90.00
_cell.angle_beta   90.00
_cell.angle_gamma   90.00
#
_symmetry.space_group_name_H-M   'P 1'
#
loop_
_entity.id
_entity.type
_entity.pdbx_description
1 polymer ?
#
loop_
_entity_poly.entity_id
_entity_poly.type
_entity_poly.pdbx_seq_one_letter_code
_entity_poly.pdbx_strand_id
1 'polypeptide(L)'
;MKIEGKGTDLSVKRRPLAETVREQISNIILNGELKPGDKLNEMEIAGRLEVSRGPVREAARQLEEMGLLETHAFRGSYVKKFSQREVADIYSLREILESTAALEAVRLATPSDLNAIEVAMRDTETAALSNSRSRMMESDAAFHTALCRAGKNDRITETFKRLATELRLVHLMMSPNPEQLRAAALDHAAILRALRSRNAQHVVDALRSHITGERDVVLQYLAPHGSNTGSSVSPRGVDGPQETRFTGKIIISRHSAKDYPLLARMNRELADDEGHRNPMTVAQMEERFRHFVNKEGWSVDLFKVGDEIVGYATHRRDNDPTNPNRQCVFLKQFYIVRHYRRDNFGKAAFDALAAARFQEGERVVLEVIENNPGGRVFWMRVGFTPYSSMLEYIHQ
;
A
#
# COMPACT_ATOMS: atom_id res chain seq x y z
N MET A 1 -11.55 72.64 3.27
CA MET A 1 -11.11 71.96 2.04
C MET A 1 -12.06 70.80 1.79
N LYS A 2 -13.02 70.98 0.87
CA LYS A 2 -13.99 69.95 0.47
C LYS A 2 -13.25 68.89 -0.35
N ILE A 3 -13.34 67.63 0.05
CA ILE A 3 -13.04 66.50 -0.85
C ILE A 3 -14.38 65.95 -1.30
N GLU A 4 -14.79 66.35 -2.50
CA GLU A 4 -15.76 65.61 -3.30
C GLU A 4 -15.05 64.36 -3.83
N GLY A 5 -15.49 63.18 -3.39
CA GLY A 5 -14.98 61.89 -3.83
C GLY A 5 -16.15 60.94 -4.08
N LYS A 6 -16.40 60.66 -5.35
CA LYS A 6 -17.43 59.75 -5.90
C LYS A 6 -17.40 58.39 -5.20
N GLY A 7 -18.60 57.82 -5.03
CA GLY A 7 -18.84 56.57 -4.31
C GLY A 7 -17.98 55.40 -4.79
N THR A 8 -17.41 54.69 -3.83
CA THR A 8 -16.97 53.31 -4.00
C THR A 8 -18.08 52.39 -3.50
N ASP A 9 -19.07 52.10 -4.35
CA ASP A 9 -19.88 50.90 -4.16
C ASP A 9 -19.03 49.69 -4.57
N LEU A 10 -18.29 49.14 -3.60
CA LEU A 10 -17.53 47.90 -3.77
C LEU A 10 -18.46 46.71 -3.54
N SER A 11 -19.34 46.44 -4.51
CA SER A 11 -20.17 45.24 -4.51
C SER A 11 -19.92 44.41 -5.78
N VAL A 12 -19.23 43.27 -5.59
CA VAL A 12 -19.37 42.08 -6.44
C VAL A 12 -19.33 40.83 -5.56
N LYS A 13 -20.47 40.50 -4.92
CA LYS A 13 -20.70 39.15 -4.38
C LYS A 13 -21.17 38.23 -5.51
N ARG A 14 -20.24 37.64 -6.26
CA ARG A 14 -20.50 36.44 -7.09
C ARG A 14 -19.50 35.32 -6.81
N ARG A 15 -19.27 35.03 -5.52
CA ARG A 15 -18.51 33.87 -5.03
C ARG A 15 -19.31 32.55 -4.89
N PRO A 16 -20.64 32.54 -4.65
CA PRO A 16 -21.35 31.27 -4.45
C PRO A 16 -21.32 30.36 -5.69
N LEU A 17 -21.53 30.92 -6.89
CA LEU A 17 -21.69 30.09 -8.09
C LEU A 17 -20.39 29.39 -8.51
N ALA A 18 -19.26 30.09 -8.47
CA ALA A 18 -17.97 29.48 -8.80
C ALA A 18 -17.57 28.42 -7.76
N GLU A 19 -17.89 28.65 -6.49
CA GLU A 19 -17.65 27.68 -5.42
C GLU A 19 -18.52 26.43 -5.57
N THR A 20 -19.82 26.59 -5.86
CA THR A 20 -20.71 25.47 -6.19
C THR A 20 -20.23 24.71 -7.43
N VAL A 21 -19.83 25.41 -8.49
CA VAL A 21 -19.29 24.78 -9.70
C VAL A 21 -17.99 24.01 -9.40
N ARG A 22 -17.10 24.58 -8.57
CA ARG A 22 -15.88 23.91 -8.10
C ARG A 22 -16.20 22.63 -7.34
N GLU A 23 -17.18 22.65 -6.43
CA GLU A 23 -17.61 21.46 -5.69
C GLU A 23 -18.16 20.38 -6.62
N GLN A 24 -18.99 20.75 -7.58
CA GLN A 24 -19.52 19.79 -8.57
C GLN A 24 -18.40 19.16 -9.41
N ILE A 25 -17.45 19.97 -9.90
CA ILE A 25 -16.31 19.46 -10.67
C ILE A 25 -15.40 18.59 -9.78
N SER A 26 -15.15 19.00 -8.54
CA SER A 26 -14.39 18.19 -7.57
C SER A 26 -15.05 16.84 -7.33
N ASN A 27 -16.38 16.78 -7.21
CA ASN A 27 -17.11 15.54 -6.96
C ASN A 27 -16.99 14.56 -8.14
N ILE A 28 -17.16 15.03 -9.38
CA ILE A 28 -17.03 14.16 -10.56
C ILE A 28 -15.59 13.66 -10.75
N ILE A 29 -14.57 14.47 -10.38
CA ILE A 29 -13.17 14.03 -10.36
C ILE A 29 -12.97 12.97 -9.27
N LEU A 30 -13.35 13.28 -8.02
CA LEU A 30 -13.10 12.42 -6.85
C LEU A 30 -13.93 11.12 -6.86
N ASN A 31 -15.04 11.07 -7.59
CA ASN A 31 -15.81 9.85 -7.85
C ASN A 31 -15.29 9.04 -9.05
N GLY A 32 -14.31 9.57 -9.79
CA GLY A 32 -13.68 8.91 -10.93
C GLY A 32 -14.48 8.98 -12.24
N GLU A 33 -15.49 9.86 -12.34
CA GLU A 33 -16.14 10.18 -13.62
C GLU A 33 -15.17 10.87 -14.56
N LEU A 34 -14.35 11.79 -14.03
CA LEU A 34 -13.15 12.32 -14.69
C LEU A 34 -11.91 11.71 -14.04
N LYS A 35 -11.10 11.01 -14.83
CA LYS A 35 -9.93 10.27 -14.37
C LYS A 35 -8.65 11.10 -14.48
N PRO A 36 -7.60 10.79 -13.69
CA PRO A 36 -6.28 11.38 -13.86
C PRO A 36 -5.79 11.35 -15.31
N GLY A 37 -5.46 12.52 -15.86
CA GLY A 37 -5.08 12.74 -17.26
C GLY A 37 -6.22 13.14 -18.20
N ASP A 38 -7.49 13.03 -17.78
CA ASP A 38 -8.63 13.47 -18.60
C ASP A 38 -8.66 14.99 -18.72
N LYS A 39 -9.11 15.49 -19.87
CA LYS A 39 -9.27 16.91 -20.11
C LYS A 39 -10.59 17.41 -19.52
N LEU A 40 -10.53 18.50 -18.75
CA LEU A 40 -11.75 19.21 -18.31
C LEU A 40 -12.30 20.04 -19.47
N ASN A 41 -13.38 19.58 -20.10
CA ASN A 41 -14.06 20.33 -21.15
C ASN A 41 -14.97 21.41 -20.57
N GLU A 42 -14.46 22.64 -20.46
CA GLU A 42 -15.21 23.79 -19.91
C GLU A 42 -16.59 23.99 -20.55
N MET A 43 -16.72 23.79 -21.86
CA MET A 43 -17.99 24.01 -22.56
C MET A 43 -19.02 22.95 -22.21
N GLU A 44 -18.58 21.69 -22.12
CA GLU A 44 -19.44 20.58 -21.73
C GLU A 44 -19.92 20.72 -20.29
N ILE A 45 -19.00 21.04 -19.36
CA ILE A 45 -19.33 21.26 -17.96
C ILE A 45 -20.27 22.46 -17.79
N ALA A 46 -20.01 23.56 -18.50
CA ALA A 46 -20.89 24.73 -18.50
C ALA A 46 -22.31 24.37 -18.98
N GLY A 47 -22.42 23.55 -20.03
CA GLY A 47 -23.70 23.05 -20.54
C GLY A 47 -24.43 22.15 -19.54
N ARG A 48 -23.72 21.18 -18.93
CA ARG A 48 -24.28 20.25 -17.92
C ARG A 48 -24.80 20.97 -16.67
N LEU A 49 -24.12 22.03 -16.25
CA LEU A 49 -24.46 22.81 -15.06
C LEU A 49 -25.37 24.01 -15.36
N GLU A 50 -25.75 24.22 -16.63
CA GLU A 50 -26.56 25.36 -17.09
C GLU A 50 -26.00 26.73 -16.68
N VAL A 51 -24.67 26.87 -16.73
CA VAL A 51 -23.94 28.11 -16.41
C VAL A 51 -23.15 28.62 -17.60
N SER A 52 -22.69 29.87 -17.52
CA SER A 52 -21.71 30.37 -18.49
C SER A 52 -20.32 29.78 -18.24
N ARG A 53 -19.41 29.92 -19.21
CA ARG A 53 -18.03 29.42 -19.10
C ARG A 53 -17.18 30.13 -18.04
N GLY A 54 -17.55 31.36 -17.66
CA GLY A 54 -16.78 32.18 -16.72
C GLY A 54 -16.62 31.51 -15.34
N PRO A 55 -17.72 31.12 -14.66
CA PRO A 55 -17.67 30.38 -13.41
C PRO A 55 -16.90 29.05 -13.51
N VAL A 56 -17.01 28.32 -14.62
CA VAL A 56 -16.28 27.06 -14.83
C VAL A 56 -14.76 27.28 -14.90
N ARG A 57 -14.32 28.35 -15.59
CA ARG A 57 -12.89 28.72 -15.62
C ARG A 57 -12.33 29.11 -14.27
N GLU A 58 -13.09 29.88 -13.50
CA GLU A 58 -12.67 30.26 -12.15
C GLU A 58 -12.64 29.04 -11.21
N ALA A 59 -13.62 28.14 -11.32
CA ALA A 59 -13.61 26.87 -10.61
C ALA A 59 -12.39 26.00 -10.99
N ALA A 60 -12.05 25.91 -12.28
CA ALA A 60 -10.87 25.18 -12.74
C ALA A 60 -9.57 25.75 -12.16
N ARG A 61 -9.44 27.09 -12.11
CA ARG A 61 -8.30 27.77 -11.48
C ARG A 61 -8.17 27.44 -9.99
N GLN A 62 -9.29 27.40 -9.27
CA GLN A 62 -9.31 27.01 -7.85
C GLN A 62 -8.97 25.53 -7.65
N LEU A 63 -9.39 24.65 -8.56
CA LEU A 63 -9.04 23.23 -8.51
C LEU A 63 -7.56 22.97 -8.84
N GLU A 64 -6.96 23.81 -9.69
CA GLU A 64 -5.52 23.81 -9.93
C GLU A 64 -4.74 24.21 -8.66
N GLU A 65 -5.19 25.24 -7.93
CA GLU A 65 -4.62 25.61 -6.63
C GLU A 65 -4.77 24.52 -5.55
N MET A 66 -5.80 23.66 -5.69
CA MET A 66 -6.03 22.50 -4.83
C MET A 66 -5.28 21.24 -5.29
N GLY A 67 -4.53 21.30 -6.40
CA GLY A 67 -3.77 20.17 -6.93
C GLY A 67 -4.61 19.10 -7.64
N LEU A 68 -5.89 19.36 -7.92
CA LEU A 68 -6.77 18.43 -8.65
C LEU A 68 -6.68 18.56 -10.17
N LEU A 69 -6.36 19.76 -10.64
CA LEU A 69 -6.15 20.04 -12.06
C LEU A 69 -4.72 20.56 -12.30
N GLU A 70 -4.27 20.44 -13.53
CA GLU A 70 -3.10 21.13 -14.07
C GLU A 70 -3.49 21.86 -15.37
N THR A 71 -3.10 23.11 -15.50
CA THR A 71 -3.38 23.89 -16.71
C THR A 71 -2.16 23.91 -17.63
N HIS A 72 -2.36 23.45 -18.87
CA HIS A 72 -1.36 23.55 -19.92
C HIS A 72 -1.67 24.72 -20.85
N ALA A 73 -0.69 25.60 -21.05
CA ALA A 73 -0.81 26.75 -21.93
C ALA A 73 -1.36 26.36 -23.31
N PHE A 74 -2.42 27.04 -23.75
CA PHE A 74 -3.13 26.80 -25.02
C PHE A 74 -3.74 25.39 -25.19
N ARG A 75 -3.65 24.51 -24.20
CA ARG A 75 -4.15 23.12 -24.26
C ARG A 75 -5.32 22.87 -23.30
N GLY A 76 -5.55 23.75 -22.34
CA GLY A 76 -6.64 23.68 -21.36
C GLY A 76 -6.22 23.04 -20.04
N SER A 77 -7.21 22.74 -19.19
CA SER A 77 -6.99 22.11 -17.89
C SER A 77 -7.25 20.61 -17.96
N TYR A 78 -6.40 19.84 -17.28
CA TYR A 78 -6.45 18.37 -17.21
C TYR A 78 -6.50 17.95 -15.76
N VAL A 79 -7.15 16.82 -15.47
CA VAL A 79 -7.08 16.21 -14.14
C VAL A 79 -5.64 15.80 -13.88
N LYS A 80 -5.07 16.29 -12.78
CA LYS A 80 -3.65 16.09 -12.49
C LYS A 80 -3.32 14.60 -12.42
N LYS A 81 -2.20 14.21 -13.02
CA LYS A 81 -1.64 12.87 -12.94
C LYS A 81 -0.29 12.92 -12.24
N PHE A 82 -0.11 12.16 -11.17
CA PHE A 82 1.12 12.18 -10.39
C PHE A 82 2.14 11.18 -10.93
N SER A 83 3.40 11.60 -11.01
CA SER A 83 4.54 10.71 -11.19
C SER A 83 4.86 9.95 -9.88
N GLN A 84 5.59 8.84 -9.97
CA GLN A 84 6.07 8.11 -8.78
C GLN A 84 6.87 9.00 -7.83
N ARG A 85 7.66 9.93 -8.39
CA ARG A 85 8.44 10.87 -7.59
C ARG A 85 7.53 11.80 -6.80
N GLU A 86 6.54 12.41 -7.45
CA GLU A 86 5.58 13.29 -6.77
C GLU A 86 4.77 12.54 -5.72
N VAL A 87 4.40 11.29 -5.97
CA VAL A 87 3.77 10.44 -4.95
C VAL A 87 4.70 10.22 -3.77
N ALA A 88 5.97 9.89 -3.99
CA ALA A 88 6.94 9.74 -2.90
C ALA A 88 7.09 11.04 -2.08
N ASP A 89 7.10 12.20 -2.75
CA ASP A 89 7.17 13.52 -2.10
C ASP A 89 5.90 13.80 -1.27
N ILE A 90 4.71 13.49 -1.79
CA ILE A 90 3.41 13.62 -1.09
C ILE A 90 3.40 12.77 0.18
N TYR A 91 3.81 11.50 0.11
CA TYR A 91 3.84 10.62 1.28
C TYR A 91 4.91 11.03 2.31
N SER A 92 6.04 11.57 1.85
CA SER A 92 7.07 12.12 2.74
C SER A 92 6.54 13.34 3.51
N LEU A 93 5.84 14.25 2.83
CA LEU A 93 5.19 15.40 3.47
C LEU A 93 4.08 14.96 4.44
N ARG A 94 3.29 13.95 4.06
CA ARG A 94 2.26 13.34 4.91
C ARG A 94 2.85 12.84 6.22
N GLU A 95 3.93 12.04 6.15
CA GLU A 95 4.61 11.50 7.33
C GLU A 95 5.07 12.63 8.26
N ILE A 96 5.68 13.69 7.72
CA ILE A 96 6.18 14.83 8.51
C ILE A 96 5.03 15.54 9.23
N LEU A 97 3.96 15.87 8.50
CA LEU A 97 2.81 16.61 9.05
C LEU A 97 2.10 15.80 10.13
N GLU A 98 1.75 14.57 9.81
CA GLU A 98 0.96 13.73 10.69
C GLU A 98 1.76 13.27 11.91
N SER A 99 3.05 12.91 11.75
CA SER A 99 3.90 12.53 12.90
C SER A 99 4.06 13.69 13.88
N THR A 100 4.24 14.91 13.35
CA THR A 100 4.33 16.12 14.18
C THR A 100 3.02 16.35 14.92
N ALA A 101 1.88 16.27 14.24
CA ALA A 101 0.59 16.44 14.90
C ALA A 101 0.29 15.32 15.92
N ALA A 102 0.70 14.09 15.64
CA ALA A 102 0.49 12.96 16.53
C ALA A 102 1.31 13.10 17.82
N LEU A 103 2.55 13.58 17.74
CA LEU A 103 3.38 13.91 18.89
C LEU A 103 2.75 15.02 19.76
N GLU A 104 2.21 16.06 19.14
CA GLU A 104 1.47 17.10 19.87
C GLU A 104 0.16 16.55 20.46
N ALA A 105 -0.54 15.67 19.74
CA ALA A 105 -1.78 15.05 20.20
C ALA A 105 -1.54 14.18 21.43
N VAL A 106 -0.39 13.48 21.51
CA VAL A 106 0.02 12.76 22.72
C VAL A 106 0.03 13.69 23.94
N ARG A 107 0.44 14.95 23.80
CA ARG A 107 0.46 15.93 24.91
C ARG A 107 -0.86 16.66 25.12
N LEU A 108 -1.56 17.01 24.04
CA LEU A 108 -2.62 18.02 24.05
C LEU A 108 -4.03 17.47 23.81
N ALA A 109 -4.16 16.26 23.25
CA ALA A 109 -5.47 15.72 22.90
C ALA A 109 -6.35 15.54 24.14
N THR A 110 -7.58 16.02 24.07
CA THR A 110 -8.61 15.81 25.10
C THR A 110 -9.32 14.48 24.90
N PRO A 111 -10.10 13.99 25.90
CA PRO A 111 -10.98 12.83 25.70
C PRO A 111 -11.95 13.00 24.51
N SER A 112 -12.43 14.22 24.28
CA SER A 112 -13.30 14.54 23.14
C SER A 112 -12.57 14.37 21.80
N ASP A 113 -11.30 14.80 21.71
CA ASP A 113 -10.49 14.60 20.50
C ASP A 113 -10.25 13.11 20.21
N LEU A 114 -9.91 12.32 21.24
CA LEU A 114 -9.72 10.88 21.09
C LEU A 114 -11.01 10.16 20.68
N ASN A 115 -12.16 10.61 21.18
CA ASN A 115 -13.47 10.10 20.76
C ASN A 115 -13.77 10.46 19.29
N ALA A 116 -13.45 11.68 18.86
CA ALA A 116 -13.62 12.07 17.46
C ALA A 116 -12.77 11.22 16.50
N ILE A 117 -11.52 10.91 16.89
CA ILE A 117 -10.65 10.00 16.13
C ILE A 117 -11.25 8.59 16.09
N GLU A 118 -11.76 8.07 17.22
CA GLU A 118 -12.40 6.75 17.25
C GLU A 118 -13.65 6.67 16.36
N VAL A 119 -14.48 7.71 16.37
CA VAL A 119 -15.66 7.78 15.50
C VAL A 119 -15.25 7.74 14.03
N ALA A 120 -14.24 8.52 13.64
CA ALA A 120 -13.73 8.51 12.26
C ALA A 120 -13.08 7.17 11.86
N MET A 121 -12.40 6.51 12.80
CA MET A 121 -11.85 5.17 12.59
C MET A 121 -12.96 4.14 12.31
N ARG A 122 -13.99 4.08 13.17
CA ARG A 122 -15.13 3.16 12.99
C ARG A 122 -15.92 3.47 11.72
N ASP A 123 -16.00 4.74 11.38
CA ASP A 123 -16.58 5.14 10.12
C ASP A 123 -15.77 4.53 8.96
N THR A 124 -14.44 4.65 8.97
CA THR A 124 -13.56 4.03 7.95
C THR A 124 -13.73 2.50 7.86
N GLU A 125 -13.81 1.81 9.00
CA GLU A 125 -14.10 0.37 9.04
C GLU A 125 -15.44 0.04 8.36
N THR A 126 -16.46 0.85 8.60
CA THR A 126 -17.78 0.71 7.97
C THR A 126 -17.71 1.01 6.47
N ALA A 127 -16.90 1.99 6.03
CA ALA A 127 -16.68 2.25 4.60
C ALA A 127 -16.14 1.04 3.87
N ALA A 128 -15.17 0.36 4.48
CA ALA A 128 -14.47 -0.74 3.86
C ALA A 128 -15.42 -1.91 3.55
N LEU A 129 -16.60 -1.94 4.18
CA LEU A 129 -17.67 -2.90 3.89
C LEU A 129 -18.61 -2.45 2.75
N SER A 130 -18.64 -1.17 2.41
CA SER A 130 -19.67 -0.56 1.56
C SER A 130 -19.46 -0.72 0.05
N ASN A 131 -18.40 -1.41 -0.40
CA ASN A 131 -17.95 -1.46 -1.82
C ASN A 131 -17.82 -0.08 -2.51
N SER A 132 -17.93 1.02 -1.76
CA SER A 132 -17.83 2.39 -2.26
C SER A 132 -16.43 2.92 -1.98
N ARG A 133 -15.63 3.03 -3.05
CA ARG A 133 -14.28 3.57 -2.97
C ARG A 133 -14.29 5.02 -2.51
N SER A 134 -15.16 5.87 -3.06
CA SER A 134 -15.17 7.30 -2.71
C SER A 134 -15.46 7.53 -1.23
N ARG A 135 -16.40 6.76 -0.68
CA ARG A 135 -16.76 6.76 0.75
C ARG A 135 -15.56 6.33 1.61
N MET A 136 -14.86 5.25 1.23
CA MET A 136 -13.66 4.79 1.93
C MET A 136 -12.61 5.90 2.02
N MET A 137 -12.28 6.51 0.89
CA MET A 137 -11.29 7.59 0.83
C MET A 137 -11.73 8.84 1.59
N GLU A 138 -13.05 9.10 1.69
CA GLU A 138 -13.58 10.20 2.50
C GLU A 138 -13.35 9.98 3.98
N SER A 139 -13.71 8.79 4.47
CA SER A 139 -13.57 8.44 5.87
C SER A 139 -12.12 8.31 6.31
N ASP A 140 -11.25 7.79 5.44
CA ASP A 140 -9.81 7.73 5.67
C ASP A 140 -9.21 9.14 5.87
N ALA A 141 -9.51 10.06 4.95
CA ALA A 141 -9.11 11.45 5.07
C ALA A 141 -9.67 12.12 6.35
N ALA A 142 -10.89 11.77 6.75
CA ALA A 142 -11.51 12.27 7.98
C ALA A 142 -10.80 11.77 9.24
N PHE A 143 -10.37 10.50 9.28
CA PHE A 143 -9.58 9.94 10.38
C PHE A 143 -8.26 10.69 10.56
N HIS A 144 -7.48 10.83 9.49
CA HIS A 144 -6.19 11.52 9.54
C HIS A 144 -6.35 13.03 9.83
N THR A 145 -7.42 13.66 9.35
CA THR A 145 -7.74 15.05 9.70
C THR A 145 -8.08 15.21 11.18
N ALA A 146 -8.81 14.26 11.77
CA ALA A 146 -9.13 14.26 13.20
C ALA A 146 -7.86 14.10 14.05
N LEU A 147 -6.94 13.22 13.64
CA LEU A 147 -5.62 13.06 14.26
C LEU A 147 -4.82 14.36 14.19
N CYS A 148 -4.74 15.00 13.02
CA CYS A 148 -4.05 16.28 12.86
C CYS A 148 -4.63 17.38 13.78
N ARG A 149 -5.96 17.47 13.86
CA ARG A 149 -6.66 18.44 14.70
C ARG A 149 -6.40 18.22 16.19
N ALA A 150 -6.25 16.97 16.62
CA ALA A 150 -5.95 16.63 18.01
C ALA A 150 -4.59 17.19 18.48
N GLY A 151 -3.66 17.43 17.55
CA GLY A 151 -2.37 18.09 17.81
C GLY A 151 -2.45 19.61 18.03
N LYS A 152 -3.64 20.23 17.91
CA LYS A 152 -3.89 21.66 18.19
C LYS A 152 -3.01 22.64 17.38
N ASN A 153 -2.53 22.19 16.22
CA ASN A 153 -1.84 23.04 15.25
C ASN A 153 -2.70 23.21 14.01
N ASP A 154 -3.39 24.35 13.92
CA ASP A 154 -4.29 24.66 12.80
C ASP A 154 -3.54 24.71 11.46
N ARG A 155 -2.27 25.12 11.45
CA ARG A 155 -1.48 25.18 10.21
C ARG A 155 -1.18 23.78 9.67
N ILE A 156 -0.85 22.82 10.53
CA ILE A 156 -0.69 21.43 10.13
C ILE A 156 -2.00 20.87 9.61
N THR A 157 -3.10 21.08 10.35
CA THR A 157 -4.43 20.59 9.96
C THR A 157 -4.87 21.12 8.60
N GLU A 158 -4.69 22.43 8.35
CA GLU A 158 -5.09 23.04 7.09
C GLU A 158 -4.22 22.59 5.91
N THR A 159 -2.92 22.39 6.16
CA THR A 159 -1.99 21.85 5.15
C THR A 159 -2.32 20.39 4.83
N PHE A 160 -2.61 19.58 5.85
CA PHE A 160 -3.01 18.20 5.69
C PHE A 160 -4.31 18.06 4.87
N LYS A 161 -5.34 18.89 5.10
CA LYS A 161 -6.58 18.84 4.29
C LYS A 161 -6.33 19.05 2.79
N ARG A 162 -5.39 19.93 2.44
CA ARG A 162 -4.98 20.13 1.04
C ARG A 162 -4.29 18.89 0.50
N LEU A 163 -3.33 18.36 1.26
CA LEU A 163 -2.63 17.13 0.91
C LEU A 163 -3.57 15.92 0.79
N ALA A 164 -4.58 15.81 1.65
CA ALA A 164 -5.60 14.77 1.61
C ALA A 164 -6.41 14.80 0.31
N THR A 165 -6.60 15.98 -0.28
CA THR A 165 -7.25 16.10 -1.59
C THR A 165 -6.38 15.49 -2.70
N GLU A 166 -5.07 15.74 -2.67
CA GLU A 166 -4.11 15.12 -3.60
C GLU A 166 -4.01 13.60 -3.38
N LEU A 167 -3.99 13.13 -2.12
CA LEU A 167 -3.97 11.70 -1.77
C LEU A 167 -5.19 10.95 -2.34
N ARG A 168 -6.39 11.54 -2.24
CA ARG A 168 -7.60 10.95 -2.84
C ARG A 168 -7.46 10.81 -4.36
N LEU A 169 -6.86 11.79 -5.03
CA LEU A 169 -6.61 11.71 -6.47
C LEU A 169 -5.55 10.66 -6.82
N VAL A 170 -4.49 10.55 -6.00
CA VAL A 170 -3.49 9.48 -6.11
C VAL A 170 -4.14 8.09 -5.98
N HIS A 171 -5.06 7.91 -5.03
CA HIS A 171 -5.75 6.63 -4.86
C HIS A 171 -6.74 6.30 -5.99
N LEU A 172 -7.26 7.29 -6.71
CA LEU A 172 -8.04 7.03 -7.92
C LEU A 172 -7.21 6.40 -9.05
N MET A 173 -5.89 6.55 -9.02
CA MET A 173 -4.98 5.86 -9.94
C MET A 173 -4.82 4.37 -9.59
N MET A 174 -5.33 3.92 -8.44
CA MET A 174 -5.24 2.55 -7.97
C MET A 174 -6.54 1.77 -8.21
N SER A 175 -6.42 0.44 -8.25
CA SER A 175 -7.55 -0.48 -8.17
C SER A 175 -7.34 -1.50 -7.06
N PRO A 176 -7.45 -1.08 -5.78
CA PRO A 176 -7.31 -1.97 -4.65
C PRO A 176 -8.50 -2.92 -4.59
N ASN A 177 -8.23 -4.18 -4.22
CA ASN A 177 -9.28 -5.14 -3.92
C ASN A 177 -9.91 -4.84 -2.54
N PRO A 178 -11.12 -5.36 -2.25
CA PRO A 178 -11.79 -5.11 -0.97
C PRO A 178 -10.99 -5.54 0.27
N GLU A 179 -10.11 -6.53 0.15
CA GLU A 179 -9.28 -7.00 1.26
C GLU A 179 -8.17 -6.01 1.62
N GLN A 180 -7.53 -5.40 0.61
CA GLN A 180 -6.55 -4.33 0.79
C GLN A 180 -7.17 -3.11 1.47
N LEU A 181 -8.40 -2.74 1.08
CA LEU A 181 -9.14 -1.64 1.71
C LEU A 181 -9.46 -1.95 3.18
N ARG A 182 -9.83 -3.20 3.49
CA ARG A 182 -10.08 -3.63 4.88
C ARG A 182 -8.80 -3.66 5.72
N ALA A 183 -7.69 -4.14 5.14
CA ALA A 183 -6.41 -4.19 5.83
C ALA A 183 -5.94 -2.78 6.23
N ALA A 184 -6.01 -1.81 5.31
CA ALA A 184 -5.66 -0.41 5.60
C ALA A 184 -6.52 0.19 6.73
N ALA A 185 -7.82 -0.13 6.77
CA ALA A 185 -8.70 0.34 7.84
C ALA A 185 -8.34 -0.21 9.23
N LEU A 186 -7.75 -1.41 9.32
CA LEU A 186 -7.37 -2.03 10.59
C LEU A 186 -6.13 -1.38 11.23
N ASP A 187 -5.26 -0.77 10.42
CA ASP A 187 -4.04 -0.12 10.89
C ASP A 187 -4.35 1.13 11.74
N HIS A 188 -5.48 1.81 11.48
CA HIS A 188 -5.96 2.96 12.28
C HIS A 188 -6.17 2.63 13.76
N ALA A 189 -6.59 1.40 14.07
CA ALA A 189 -6.79 0.96 15.45
C ALA A 189 -5.47 0.93 16.24
N ALA A 190 -4.34 0.62 15.60
CA ALA A 190 -3.03 0.64 16.23
C ALA A 190 -2.61 2.07 16.61
N ILE A 191 -2.84 3.03 15.71
CA ILE A 191 -2.56 4.45 15.94
C ILE A 191 -3.39 4.99 17.11
N LEU A 192 -4.70 4.70 17.14
CA LEU A 192 -5.57 5.14 18.23
C LEU A 192 -5.18 4.54 19.58
N ARG A 193 -4.81 3.24 19.62
CA ARG A 193 -4.29 2.59 20.85
C ARG A 193 -3.02 3.28 21.34
N ALA A 194 -2.09 3.59 20.43
CA ALA A 194 -0.86 4.28 20.76
C ALA A 194 -1.15 5.70 21.33
N LEU A 195 -2.06 6.45 20.72
CA LEU A 195 -2.48 7.77 21.20
C LEU A 195 -3.10 7.70 22.61
N ARG A 196 -3.97 6.71 22.87
CA ARG A 196 -4.58 6.48 24.19
C ARG A 196 -3.54 6.14 25.26
N SER A 197 -2.52 5.37 24.89
CA SER A 197 -1.41 5.03 25.79
C SER A 197 -0.47 6.19 26.09
N ARG A 198 -0.62 7.32 25.38
CA ARG A 198 0.24 8.52 25.49
C ARG A 198 1.73 8.21 25.26
N ASN A 199 2.03 7.15 24.51
CA ASN A 199 3.40 6.77 24.16
C ASN A 199 3.78 7.39 22.81
N ALA A 200 4.57 8.46 22.87
CA ALA A 200 5.02 9.20 21.69
C ALA A 200 5.73 8.32 20.65
N GLN A 201 6.60 7.41 21.10
CA GLN A 201 7.36 6.55 20.21
C GLN A 201 6.44 5.58 19.47
N HIS A 202 5.55 4.89 20.20
CA HIS A 202 4.61 3.95 19.60
C HIS A 202 3.65 4.62 18.62
N VAL A 203 3.25 5.87 18.87
CA VAL A 203 2.39 6.63 17.96
C VAL A 203 3.11 6.90 16.64
N VAL A 204 4.37 7.37 16.70
CA VAL A 204 5.17 7.65 15.51
C VAL A 204 5.45 6.37 14.73
N ASP A 205 5.78 5.27 15.41
CA ASP A 205 6.08 3.99 14.74
C ASP A 205 4.84 3.42 14.05
N ALA A 206 3.68 3.44 14.72
CA ALA A 206 2.42 2.98 14.12
C ALA A 206 2.02 3.83 12.90
N LEU A 207 2.14 5.15 13.01
CA LEU A 207 1.79 6.08 11.94
C LEU A 207 2.75 5.97 10.75
N ARG A 208 4.06 5.86 11.00
CA ARG A 208 5.06 5.63 9.95
C ARG A 208 4.81 4.32 9.23
N SER A 209 4.55 3.24 9.97
CA SER A 209 4.25 1.92 9.38
C SER A 209 3.04 2.00 8.45
N HIS A 210 1.95 2.62 8.91
CA HIS A 210 0.74 2.87 8.11
C HIS A 210 1.04 3.65 6.82
N ILE A 211 1.67 4.82 6.95
CA ILE A 211 1.93 5.73 5.82
C ILE A 211 2.90 5.09 4.81
N THR A 212 3.95 4.44 5.27
CA THR A 212 4.94 3.82 4.38
C THR A 212 4.40 2.55 3.71
N GLY A 213 3.60 1.75 4.42
CA GLY A 213 2.91 0.60 3.84
C GLY A 213 1.96 1.03 2.71
N GLU A 214 1.17 2.08 2.95
CA GLU A 214 0.27 2.64 1.94
C GLU A 214 1.04 3.21 0.74
N ARG A 215 2.10 4.00 1.00
CA ARG A 215 2.99 4.54 -0.05
C ARG A 215 3.52 3.44 -0.96
N ASP A 216 4.02 2.36 -0.38
CA ASP A 216 4.68 1.30 -1.13
C ASP A 216 3.68 0.55 -2.01
N VAL A 217 2.44 0.35 -1.53
CA VAL A 217 1.33 -0.15 -2.35
C VAL A 217 1.04 0.79 -3.52
N VAL A 218 0.93 2.10 -3.29
CA VAL A 218 0.66 3.07 -4.36
C VAL A 218 1.78 3.08 -5.40
N LEU A 219 3.03 3.18 -4.96
CA LEU A 219 4.19 3.17 -5.85
C LEU A 219 4.28 1.87 -6.64
N GLN A 220 3.85 0.74 -6.07
CA GLN A 220 3.73 -0.51 -6.79
C GLN A 220 2.70 -0.41 -7.93
N TYR A 221 1.52 0.16 -7.71
CA TYR A 221 0.53 0.40 -8.78
C TYR A 221 1.06 1.34 -9.88
N LEU A 222 1.88 2.33 -9.50
CA LEU A 222 2.44 3.33 -10.42
C LEU A 222 3.74 2.91 -11.10
N ALA A 223 4.35 1.80 -10.67
CA ALA A 223 5.47 1.19 -11.35
C ALA A 223 5.11 0.98 -12.84
N PRO A 224 6.04 1.14 -13.79
CA PRO A 224 5.76 0.88 -15.19
C PRO A 224 5.47 -0.61 -15.35
N HIS A 225 4.21 -0.97 -15.25
CA HIS A 225 3.71 -2.22 -15.76
C HIS A 225 3.79 -2.11 -17.27
N GLY A 226 4.36 -3.11 -17.95
CA GLY A 226 4.25 -3.21 -19.41
C GLY A 226 2.78 -3.00 -19.80
N SER A 227 2.52 -1.88 -20.48
CA SER A 227 1.28 -1.49 -21.15
C SER A 227 0.02 -2.27 -20.77
N ASN A 228 -0.75 -1.76 -19.81
CA ASN A 228 -2.17 -2.11 -19.72
C ASN A 228 -3.00 -0.83 -19.94
N THR A 229 -3.08 -0.40 -21.20
CA THR A 229 -4.06 0.61 -21.63
C THR A 229 -5.38 -0.09 -21.88
N GLY A 230 -6.36 0.16 -21.01
CA GLY A 230 -7.76 -0.14 -21.29
C GLY A 230 -8.22 0.61 -22.54
N SER A 231 -8.67 -0.14 -23.54
CA SER A 231 -9.58 0.36 -24.56
C SER A 231 -10.58 -0.75 -24.85
N SER A 232 -11.85 -0.38 -24.71
CA SER A 232 -13.03 -1.19 -24.95
C SER A 232 -13.13 -1.64 -26.40
N VAL A 233 -13.07 -2.96 -26.64
CA VAL A 233 -13.67 -3.61 -27.81
C VAL A 233 -14.19 -4.99 -27.36
N SER A 234 -15.50 -5.21 -27.47
CA SER A 234 -16.12 -6.54 -27.37
C SER A 234 -16.23 -7.16 -28.79
N PRO A 235 -16.61 -8.44 -28.93
CA PRO A 235 -15.75 -9.61 -28.77
C PRO A 235 -15.63 -10.36 -30.11
N ARG A 236 -14.43 -10.85 -30.46
CA ARG A 236 -14.23 -12.01 -31.36
C ARG A 236 -12.74 -12.31 -31.52
N GLY A 237 -12.38 -13.58 -31.35
CA GLY A 237 -11.09 -14.12 -31.78
C GLY A 237 -10.16 -14.46 -30.63
N VAL A 238 -10.15 -15.73 -30.29
CA VAL A 238 -9.21 -16.42 -29.42
C VAL A 238 -7.76 -16.13 -29.85
N ASP A 239 -6.97 -15.54 -28.95
CA ASP A 239 -5.62 -15.96 -28.56
C ASP A 239 -5.05 -14.94 -27.56
N GLY A 240 -4.95 -15.35 -26.29
CA GLY A 240 -4.50 -14.50 -25.19
C GLY A 240 -2.99 -14.19 -25.25
N PRO A 241 -2.54 -13.06 -24.68
CA PRO A 241 -1.11 -12.76 -24.61
C PRO A 241 -0.43 -13.76 -23.67
N GLN A 242 0.57 -14.47 -24.18
CA GLN A 242 1.42 -15.37 -23.41
C GLN A 242 2.10 -14.61 -22.27
N GLU A 243 1.69 -14.89 -21.03
CA GLU A 243 2.50 -14.61 -19.85
C GLU A 243 3.88 -15.25 -20.07
N THR A 244 4.95 -14.47 -20.00
CA THR A 244 6.31 -15.02 -19.94
C THR A 244 6.48 -15.74 -18.60
N ARG A 245 6.10 -17.02 -18.58
CA ARG A 245 6.35 -17.96 -17.49
C ARG A 245 7.80 -18.42 -17.58
N PHE A 246 8.49 -18.53 -16.44
CA PHE A 246 9.70 -19.33 -16.37
C PHE A 246 9.44 -20.72 -16.99
N THR A 247 10.09 -21.03 -18.10
CA THR A 247 9.93 -22.30 -18.84
C THR A 247 10.99 -23.34 -18.47
N GLY A 248 11.91 -23.01 -17.56
CA GLY A 248 12.93 -23.92 -17.07
C GLY A 248 12.36 -24.97 -16.11
N LYS A 249 13.12 -26.05 -15.88
CA LYS A 249 12.78 -27.08 -14.90
C LYS A 249 13.50 -26.78 -13.58
N ILE A 250 12.74 -26.64 -12.49
CA ILE A 250 13.27 -26.54 -11.13
C ILE A 250 13.35 -27.95 -10.54
N ILE A 251 14.52 -28.36 -10.09
CA ILE A 251 14.74 -29.65 -9.43
C ILE A 251 14.87 -29.41 -7.93
N ILE A 252 14.06 -30.12 -7.15
CA ILE A 252 14.14 -30.12 -5.68
C ILE A 252 15.08 -31.25 -5.24
N SER A 253 16.11 -30.90 -4.47
CA SER A 253 17.04 -31.90 -3.91
C SER A 253 17.35 -31.66 -2.44
N ARG A 254 17.55 -32.72 -1.68
CA ARG A 254 17.95 -32.62 -0.28
C ARG A 254 19.36 -32.04 -0.19
N HIS A 255 19.58 -31.14 0.76
CA HIS A 255 20.94 -30.69 1.06
C HIS A 255 21.81 -31.85 1.58
N SER A 256 23.11 -31.67 1.49
CA SER A 256 24.16 -32.54 2.03
C SER A 256 25.18 -31.71 2.80
N ALA A 257 26.09 -32.37 3.52
CA ALA A 257 27.07 -31.67 4.36
C ALA A 257 28.00 -30.72 3.60
N LYS A 258 28.21 -30.94 2.29
CA LYS A 258 28.99 -30.04 1.43
C LYS A 258 28.27 -28.72 1.09
N ASP A 259 26.95 -28.65 1.29
CA ASP A 259 26.14 -27.49 0.90
C ASP A 259 26.06 -26.43 2.01
N TYR A 260 26.48 -26.75 3.25
CA TYR A 260 26.41 -25.83 4.39
C TYR A 260 27.11 -24.48 4.16
N PRO A 261 28.33 -24.40 3.56
CA PRO A 261 28.95 -23.12 3.28
C PRO A 261 28.14 -22.25 2.30
N LEU A 262 27.46 -22.86 1.33
CA LEU A 262 26.60 -22.14 0.38
C LEU A 262 25.31 -21.65 1.06
N LEU A 263 24.68 -22.53 1.85
CA LEU A 263 23.47 -22.20 2.62
C LEU A 263 23.73 -21.05 3.61
N ALA A 264 24.89 -21.02 4.27
CA ALA A 264 25.27 -19.93 5.16
C ALA A 264 25.39 -18.59 4.43
N ARG A 265 25.93 -18.58 3.20
CA ARG A 265 25.99 -17.36 2.36
C ARG A 265 24.61 -16.92 1.90
N MET A 266 23.77 -17.85 1.42
CA MET A 266 22.40 -17.52 1.03
C MET A 266 21.56 -17.03 2.22
N ASN A 267 21.77 -17.58 3.41
CA ASN A 267 21.09 -17.12 4.62
C ASN A 267 21.53 -15.72 5.06
N ARG A 268 22.81 -15.36 4.83
CA ARG A 268 23.28 -13.99 5.00
C ARG A 268 22.54 -13.05 4.06
N GLU A 269 22.49 -13.38 2.77
CA GLU A 269 21.80 -12.56 1.77
C GLU A 269 20.31 -12.42 2.09
N LEU A 270 19.66 -13.48 2.56
CA LEU A 270 18.27 -13.42 3.05
C LEU A 270 18.13 -12.42 4.20
N ALA A 271 18.99 -12.49 5.22
CA ALA A 271 18.93 -11.58 6.36
C ALA A 271 19.16 -10.11 5.94
N ASP A 272 20.08 -9.88 5.00
CA ASP A 272 20.36 -8.55 4.45
C ASP A 272 19.17 -8.02 3.63
N ASP A 273 18.50 -8.88 2.85
CA ASP A 273 17.29 -8.54 2.08
C ASP A 273 16.10 -8.20 2.99
N GLU A 274 15.99 -8.85 4.14
CA GLU A 274 14.96 -8.60 5.15
C GLU A 274 15.28 -7.39 6.05
N GLY A 275 16.42 -6.73 5.83
CA GLY A 275 16.85 -5.58 6.63
C GLY A 275 17.30 -5.94 8.06
N HIS A 276 17.52 -7.22 8.35
CA HIS A 276 17.98 -7.69 9.66
C HIS A 276 19.50 -7.59 9.80
N ARG A 277 19.99 -6.69 10.65
CA ARG A 277 21.40 -6.69 11.07
C ARG A 277 21.70 -7.94 11.89
N ASN A 278 22.26 -8.96 11.24
CA ASN A 278 22.69 -10.18 11.93
C ASN A 278 24.19 -10.07 12.32
N PRO A 279 24.54 -10.02 13.62
CA PRO A 279 25.92 -9.78 14.07
C PRO A 279 26.84 -11.00 13.89
N MET A 280 26.30 -12.18 13.54
CA MET A 280 27.12 -13.38 13.34
C MET A 280 28.04 -13.23 12.12
N THR A 281 29.06 -14.07 12.01
CA THR A 281 29.86 -14.25 10.78
C THR A 281 29.25 -15.34 9.90
N VAL A 282 29.73 -15.50 8.67
CA VAL A 282 29.29 -16.61 7.79
C VAL A 282 29.63 -17.97 8.40
N ALA A 283 30.79 -18.11 9.06
CA ALA A 283 31.17 -19.34 9.76
C ALA A 283 30.23 -19.67 10.93
N GLN A 284 29.85 -18.66 11.73
CA GLN A 284 28.87 -18.84 12.81
C GLN A 284 27.47 -19.16 12.28
N MET A 285 27.07 -18.56 11.15
CA MET A 285 25.83 -18.93 10.48
C MET A 285 25.84 -20.37 10.00
N GLU A 286 26.97 -20.85 9.48
CA GLU A 286 27.13 -22.25 9.05
C GLU A 286 26.95 -23.22 10.22
N GLU A 287 27.60 -22.95 11.35
CA GLU A 287 27.46 -23.76 12.56
C GLU A 287 26.02 -23.76 13.09
N ARG A 288 25.38 -22.59 13.10
CA ARG A 288 23.96 -22.46 13.45
C ARG A 288 23.07 -23.26 12.50
N PHE A 289 23.34 -23.24 11.20
CA PHE A 289 22.59 -24.01 10.21
C PHE A 289 22.78 -25.52 10.40
N ARG A 290 23.99 -25.98 10.74
CA ARG A 290 24.25 -27.38 11.10
C ARG A 290 23.49 -27.80 12.35
N HIS A 291 23.44 -26.97 13.38
CA HIS A 291 22.66 -27.24 14.59
C HIS A 291 21.17 -27.34 14.27
N PHE A 292 20.66 -26.36 13.51
CA PHE A 292 19.27 -26.26 13.08
C PHE A 292 18.78 -27.53 12.36
N VAL A 293 19.60 -28.09 11.46
CA VAL A 293 19.28 -29.35 10.78
C VAL A 293 19.45 -30.57 11.71
N ASN A 294 20.61 -30.70 12.34
CA ASN A 294 20.99 -31.96 13.00
C ASN A 294 20.40 -32.13 14.40
N LYS A 295 19.97 -31.05 15.06
CA LYS A 295 19.48 -31.06 16.44
C LYS A 295 18.02 -30.62 16.56
N GLU A 296 17.55 -29.70 15.71
CA GLU A 296 16.18 -29.18 15.78
C GLU A 296 15.21 -29.85 14.78
N GLY A 297 15.69 -30.82 13.99
CA GLY A 297 14.85 -31.63 13.11
C GLY A 297 14.34 -30.91 11.86
N TRP A 298 15.00 -29.82 11.45
CA TRP A 298 14.61 -29.09 10.25
C TRP A 298 15.10 -29.76 8.98
N SER A 299 14.22 -29.80 8.00
CA SER A 299 14.51 -30.22 6.64
C SER A 299 14.99 -29.03 5.80
N VAL A 300 15.95 -29.27 4.91
CA VAL A 300 16.42 -28.26 3.95
C VAL A 300 16.41 -28.85 2.55
N ASP A 301 15.68 -28.20 1.66
CA ASP A 301 15.60 -28.55 0.24
C ASP A 301 16.17 -27.41 -0.60
N LEU A 302 16.94 -27.78 -1.62
CA LEU A 302 17.64 -26.88 -2.54
C LEU A 302 16.88 -26.80 -3.85
N PHE A 303 16.79 -25.59 -4.42
CA PHE A 303 16.24 -25.33 -5.74
C PHE A 303 17.36 -25.33 -6.77
N LYS A 304 17.27 -26.19 -7.78
CA LYS A 304 18.27 -26.29 -8.84
C LYS A 304 17.70 -25.98 -10.22
N VAL A 305 18.44 -25.20 -11.00
CA VAL A 305 18.17 -24.94 -12.42
C VAL A 305 19.42 -25.38 -13.19
N GLY A 306 19.30 -26.47 -13.94
CA GLY A 306 20.49 -27.19 -14.43
C GLY A 306 21.33 -27.72 -13.27
N ASP A 307 22.64 -27.42 -13.28
CA ASP A 307 23.58 -27.80 -12.22
C ASP A 307 23.74 -26.74 -11.12
N GLU A 308 23.11 -25.58 -11.27
CA GLU A 308 23.24 -24.46 -10.34
C GLU A 308 22.20 -24.54 -9.21
N ILE A 309 22.65 -24.27 -7.97
CA ILE A 309 21.75 -24.09 -6.82
C ILE A 309 21.36 -22.62 -6.75
N VAL A 310 20.08 -22.34 -6.96
CA VAL A 310 19.53 -20.98 -7.11
C VAL A 310 18.65 -20.55 -5.95
N GLY A 311 18.53 -21.38 -4.92
CA GLY A 311 17.81 -21.06 -3.70
C GLY A 311 17.61 -22.26 -2.78
N TYR A 312 16.93 -22.03 -1.66
CA TYR A 312 16.62 -23.07 -0.68
C TYR A 312 15.32 -22.77 0.09
N ALA A 313 14.77 -23.81 0.71
CA ALA A 313 13.72 -23.70 1.70
C ALA A 313 14.03 -24.55 2.94
N THR A 314 13.64 -24.05 4.11
CA THR A 314 13.68 -24.81 5.36
C THR A 314 12.27 -25.05 5.88
N HIS A 315 11.96 -26.30 6.18
CA HIS A 315 10.65 -26.69 6.66
C HIS A 315 10.72 -27.81 7.70
N ARG A 316 9.67 -27.94 8.51
CA ARG A 316 9.50 -29.01 9.48
C ARG A 316 8.01 -29.30 9.66
N ARG A 317 7.66 -30.56 9.91
CA ARG A 317 6.31 -30.91 10.37
C ARG A 317 6.24 -30.78 11.89
N ASP A 318 5.27 -30.04 12.39
CA ASP A 318 5.07 -29.82 13.81
C ASP A 318 3.58 -29.68 14.12
N ASN A 319 3.23 -29.61 15.40
CA ASN A 319 1.85 -29.41 15.82
C ASN A 319 1.35 -28.03 15.40
N ASP A 320 0.13 -28.00 14.89
CA ASP A 320 -0.55 -26.79 14.48
C ASP A 320 -0.76 -25.86 15.70
N PRO A 321 -0.32 -24.58 15.65
CA PRO A 321 -0.38 -23.66 16.78
C PRO A 321 -1.81 -23.42 17.28
N THR A 322 -2.81 -23.68 16.44
CA THR A 322 -4.21 -23.37 16.67
C THR A 322 -5.02 -24.62 17.01
N ASN A 323 -4.48 -25.79 16.69
CA ASN A 323 -5.07 -27.07 16.98
C ASN A 323 -3.97 -28.11 17.24
N PRO A 324 -3.54 -28.29 18.49
CA PRO A 324 -2.46 -29.22 18.84
C PRO A 324 -2.69 -30.68 18.43
N ASN A 325 -3.91 -31.05 18.04
CA ASN A 325 -4.26 -32.38 17.54
C ASN A 325 -4.07 -32.54 16.02
N ARG A 326 -3.61 -31.51 15.31
CA ARG A 326 -3.30 -31.55 13.88
C ARG A 326 -1.83 -31.22 13.66
N GLN A 327 -1.24 -31.83 12.64
CA GLN A 327 0.09 -31.47 12.17
C GLN A 327 -0.02 -30.53 10.98
N CYS A 328 0.95 -29.61 10.87
CA CYS A 328 1.14 -28.78 9.69
C CYS A 328 2.63 -28.67 9.35
N VAL A 329 2.92 -28.23 8.13
CA VAL A 329 4.28 -27.93 7.69
C VAL A 329 4.59 -26.48 8.05
N PHE A 330 5.57 -26.27 8.92
CA PHE A 330 6.14 -24.95 9.17
C PHE A 330 7.25 -24.67 8.16
N LEU A 331 7.04 -23.69 7.29
CA LEU A 331 8.06 -23.16 6.39
C LEU A 331 8.71 -21.94 7.05
N LYS A 332 10.00 -22.05 7.41
CA LYS A 332 10.69 -20.99 8.16
C LYS A 332 11.48 -20.05 7.28
N GLN A 333 12.17 -20.57 6.28
CA GLN A 333 12.95 -19.77 5.35
C GLN A 333 12.68 -20.22 3.93
N PHE A 334 12.57 -19.26 3.02
CA PHE A 334 12.44 -19.48 1.60
C PHE A 334 13.23 -18.39 0.89
N TYR A 335 14.30 -18.78 0.20
CA TYR A 335 15.22 -17.85 -0.42
C TYR A 335 15.49 -18.25 -1.86
N ILE A 336 15.38 -17.28 -2.76
CA ILE A 336 15.80 -17.38 -4.16
C ILE A 336 16.90 -16.34 -4.37
N VAL A 337 17.97 -16.69 -5.08
CA VAL A 337 19.04 -15.75 -5.42
C VAL A 337 18.47 -14.58 -6.24
N ARG A 338 18.89 -13.34 -5.93
CA ARG A 338 18.26 -12.10 -6.44
C ARG A 338 18.02 -12.06 -7.96
N HIS A 339 18.98 -12.51 -8.78
CA HIS A 339 18.84 -12.47 -10.24
C HIS A 339 17.88 -13.53 -10.81
N TYR A 340 17.50 -14.54 -10.02
CA TYR A 340 16.47 -15.52 -10.35
C TYR A 340 15.06 -15.12 -9.89
N ARG A 341 14.87 -13.98 -9.21
CA ARG A 341 13.55 -13.58 -8.67
C ARG A 341 12.56 -13.01 -9.69
N ARG A 342 12.97 -12.87 -10.95
CA ARG A 342 12.11 -12.37 -12.02
C ARG A 342 11.19 -13.48 -12.56
N ASP A 343 10.24 -13.10 -13.41
CA ASP A 343 9.47 -14.04 -14.25
C ASP A 343 8.74 -15.17 -13.49
N ASN A 344 8.15 -14.84 -12.33
CA ASN A 344 7.40 -15.76 -11.46
C ASN A 344 8.17 -16.97 -10.93
N PHE A 345 9.51 -16.97 -10.98
CA PHE A 345 10.34 -18.08 -10.52
C PHE A 345 10.06 -18.50 -9.08
N GLY A 346 9.86 -17.54 -8.16
CA GLY A 346 9.58 -17.85 -6.76
C GLY A 346 8.32 -18.69 -6.58
N LYS A 347 7.26 -18.42 -7.36
CA LYS A 347 6.05 -19.25 -7.35
C LYS A 347 6.34 -20.64 -7.91
N ALA A 348 7.02 -20.73 -9.05
CA ALA A 348 7.41 -22.01 -9.63
C ALA A 348 8.27 -22.86 -8.67
N ALA A 349 9.17 -22.22 -7.91
CA ALA A 349 10.01 -22.88 -6.92
C ALA A 349 9.21 -23.40 -5.73
N PHE A 350 8.23 -22.63 -5.26
CA PHE A 350 7.32 -23.10 -4.20
C PHE A 350 6.42 -24.23 -4.70
N ASP A 351 5.83 -24.11 -5.89
CA ASP A 351 4.98 -25.15 -6.48
C ASP A 351 5.79 -26.47 -6.62
N ALA A 352 7.05 -26.37 -7.07
CA ALA A 352 7.95 -27.52 -7.17
C ALA A 352 8.29 -28.12 -5.79
N LEU A 353 8.51 -27.28 -4.77
CA LEU A 353 8.74 -27.73 -3.40
C LEU A 353 7.52 -28.48 -2.84
N ALA A 354 6.33 -27.88 -3.00
CA ALA A 354 5.08 -28.44 -2.50
C ALA A 354 4.82 -29.81 -3.14
N ALA A 355 4.88 -29.89 -4.47
CA ALA A 355 4.72 -31.15 -5.19
C ALA A 355 5.75 -32.23 -4.81
N ALA A 356 6.96 -31.83 -4.41
CA ALA A 356 8.03 -32.77 -4.04
C ALA A 356 8.03 -33.22 -2.57
N ARG A 357 7.37 -32.47 -1.67
CA ARG A 357 7.53 -32.64 -0.21
C ARG A 357 6.26 -32.62 0.62
N PHE A 358 5.18 -32.01 0.14
CA PHE A 358 3.95 -31.83 0.89
C PHE A 358 2.85 -32.74 0.35
N GLN A 359 1.94 -33.17 1.22
CA GLN A 359 0.81 -34.02 0.86
C GLN A 359 -0.39 -33.16 0.43
N GLU A 360 -1.24 -33.69 -0.44
CA GLU A 360 -2.50 -33.04 -0.78
C GLU A 360 -3.36 -32.83 0.47
N GLY A 361 -3.95 -31.66 0.64
CA GLY A 361 -4.66 -31.23 1.83
C GLY A 361 -3.78 -30.85 3.02
N GLU A 362 -2.44 -30.99 2.92
CA GLU A 362 -1.52 -30.61 4.00
C GLU A 362 -1.48 -29.09 4.14
N ARG A 363 -1.64 -28.62 5.38
CA ARG A 363 -1.57 -27.21 5.72
C ARG A 363 -0.10 -26.81 5.87
N VAL A 364 0.29 -25.74 5.19
CA VAL A 364 1.62 -25.11 5.27
C VAL A 364 1.46 -23.75 5.94
N VAL A 365 2.25 -23.50 6.98
CA VAL A 365 2.22 -22.26 7.76
C VAL A 365 3.60 -21.62 7.74
N LEU A 366 3.65 -20.30 7.64
CA LEU A 366 4.89 -19.54 7.76
C LEU A 366 4.66 -18.22 8.50
N GLU A 367 5.68 -17.77 9.20
CA GLU A 367 5.71 -16.44 9.81
C GLU A 367 6.31 -15.46 8.78
N VAL A 368 5.57 -14.40 8.45
CA VAL A 368 6.14 -13.28 7.68
C VAL A 368 6.39 -12.14 8.64
N ILE A 369 7.65 -11.74 8.71
CA ILE A 369 8.08 -10.62 9.55
C ILE A 369 7.37 -9.35 9.06
N GLU A 370 6.81 -8.56 9.99
CA GLU A 370 6.06 -7.33 9.69
C GLU A 370 6.87 -6.33 8.84
N ASN A 371 8.21 -6.39 8.94
CA ASN A 371 9.15 -5.55 8.20
C ASN A 371 9.57 -6.12 6.83
N ASN A 372 9.00 -7.22 6.36
CA ASN A 372 9.22 -7.79 5.03
C ASN A 372 7.94 -7.75 4.16
N PRO A 373 7.46 -6.56 3.75
CA PRO A 373 6.22 -6.40 2.99
C PRO A 373 6.28 -7.10 1.61
N GLY A 374 7.46 -7.14 0.98
CA GLY A 374 7.69 -7.87 -0.26
C GLY A 374 7.47 -9.38 -0.12
N GLY A 375 7.94 -9.97 0.99
CA GLY A 375 7.69 -11.36 1.34
C GLY A 375 6.20 -11.66 1.53
N ARG A 376 5.46 -10.78 2.20
CA ARG A 376 4.00 -10.94 2.40
C ARG A 376 3.25 -10.97 1.07
N VAL A 377 3.53 -10.03 0.17
CA VAL A 377 2.89 -9.97 -1.16
C VAL A 377 3.24 -11.19 -2.01
N PHE A 378 4.49 -11.64 -1.96
CA PHE A 378 4.92 -12.86 -2.63
C PHE A 378 4.08 -14.07 -2.17
N TRP A 379 3.99 -14.30 -0.86
CA TRP A 379 3.27 -15.44 -0.31
C TRP A 379 1.78 -15.42 -0.61
N MET A 380 1.14 -14.25 -0.56
CA MET A 380 -0.28 -14.13 -0.94
C MET A 380 -0.50 -14.48 -2.42
N ARG A 381 0.41 -14.11 -3.33
CA ARG A 381 0.34 -14.49 -4.75
C ARG A 381 0.56 -15.98 -4.98
N VAL A 382 1.39 -16.62 -4.16
CA VAL A 382 1.59 -18.08 -4.17
C VAL A 382 0.31 -18.81 -3.75
N GLY A 383 -0.57 -18.16 -2.98
CA GLY A 383 -1.85 -18.69 -2.53
C GLY A 383 -1.98 -18.79 -1.01
N PHE A 384 -1.05 -18.19 -0.26
CA PHE A 384 -1.16 -18.14 1.19
C PHE A 384 -2.18 -17.08 1.65
N THR A 385 -2.96 -17.39 2.68
CA THR A 385 -3.93 -16.49 3.31
C THR A 385 -3.47 -16.04 4.70
N PRO A 386 -3.73 -14.80 5.12
CA PRO A 386 -3.37 -14.34 6.46
C PRO A 386 -4.10 -15.07 7.57
N TYR A 387 -3.35 -15.46 8.60
CA TYR A 387 -3.86 -16.07 9.81
C TYR A 387 -2.99 -15.66 11.02
N SER A 388 -3.43 -14.69 11.83
CA SER A 388 -2.80 -14.29 13.11
C SER A 388 -1.26 -14.18 13.07
N SER A 389 -0.70 -13.07 12.56
CA SER A 389 0.75 -12.84 12.33
C SER A 389 1.49 -13.89 11.48
N MET A 390 0.81 -14.98 11.08
CA MET A 390 1.29 -16.02 10.19
C MET A 390 0.49 -15.99 8.88
N LEU A 391 0.97 -16.70 7.87
CA LEU A 391 0.25 -16.99 6.65
C LEU A 391 0.07 -18.52 6.52
N GLU A 392 -1.06 -18.96 5.97
CA GLU A 392 -1.37 -20.38 5.76
C GLU A 392 -1.68 -20.71 4.29
N TYR A 393 -1.34 -21.91 3.84
CA TYR A 393 -1.65 -22.45 2.52
C TYR A 393 -2.13 -23.89 2.68
N ILE A 394 -3.15 -24.29 1.93
CA ILE A 394 -3.62 -25.68 1.89
C ILE A 394 -3.23 -26.23 0.52
N HIS A 395 -2.39 -27.26 0.50
CA HIS A 395 -1.99 -27.89 -0.75
C HIS A 395 -3.21 -28.54 -1.43
N GLN A 396 -3.46 -28.19 -2.69
CA GLN A 396 -4.59 -28.69 -3.48
C GLN A 396 -4.16 -29.78 -4.45
#